data_AF-A0A348W8V6-F1
#
_entry.id   AF-A0A348W8V6-F1
#
_cell.length_a   1.000
_cell.length_b   1.000
_cell.length_c   1.000
_cell.angle_alpha   90.00
_cell.angle_beta   90.00
_cell.angle_gamma   90.00
#
_symmetry.space_group_name_H-M   'P 1'
#
loop_
_entity.id
_entity.type
_entity.pdbx_description
1 polymer ?
#
loop_
_entity_poly.entity_id
_entity_poly.type
_entity_poly.pdbx_seq_one_letter_code
_entity_poly.pdbx_strand_id
1 'polypeptide(L)'
;EAVASEPTAEPGLGMNLAYLRDWSSAQPFLDVMKTARRWIGHKPGQWGGVSYESLMAQDLLDEQGWPKRVPGDLGSIGTVILTDLPPEAEIFAGEYLLRFKGEGIVEVSGRAQNVRYGKGEVRFEFTPGSGPVVIRIQRSDPYGKGDHLRDITVVKRENLAAYESGAVFHPAYLKVLQGLDTLRFMDWGNTNNSRLASWDERARVDDFSYTRQGVPYEVMQQLAGAVG
;
A
#
# COMPACT_ATOMS: atom_id res chain seq x y z
N GLU A 1 57.00 -5.59 13.26
CA GLU A 1 55.89 -4.86 12.63
C GLU A 1 54.87 -5.87 12.13
N ALA A 2 53.63 -5.78 12.61
CA ALA A 2 52.52 -6.57 12.08
C ALA A 2 51.82 -5.72 11.02
N VAL A 3 51.90 -6.14 9.76
CA VAL A 3 51.12 -5.53 8.68
C VAL A 3 49.67 -5.94 8.90
N ALA A 4 48.84 -5.00 9.35
CA ALA A 4 47.41 -5.17 9.33
C ALA A 4 46.98 -5.27 7.86
N SER A 5 46.39 -6.40 7.46
CA SER A 5 45.71 -6.49 6.17
C SER A 5 44.51 -5.55 6.22
N GLU A 6 44.51 -4.52 5.39
CA GLU A 6 43.32 -3.71 5.16
C GLU A 6 42.18 -4.64 4.68
N PRO A 7 40.95 -4.49 5.19
CA PRO A 7 39.82 -5.21 4.62
C PRO A 7 39.59 -4.64 3.23
N THR A 8 40.04 -5.36 2.21
CA THR A 8 39.64 -5.14 0.81
C THR A 8 38.20 -5.64 0.64
N ALA A 9 37.25 -4.95 1.27
CA ALA A 9 35.87 -5.01 0.83
C ALA A 9 35.82 -4.15 -0.44
N GLU A 10 35.61 -4.79 -1.58
CA GLU A 10 35.20 -4.07 -2.80
C GLU A 10 34.08 -3.10 -2.42
N PRO A 11 34.13 -1.82 -2.86
CA PRO A 11 33.12 -0.84 -2.47
C PRO A 11 31.75 -1.32 -2.95
N GLY A 12 30.91 -1.66 -1.97
CA GLY A 12 29.59 -2.21 -2.21
C GLY A 12 28.65 -1.22 -2.89
N LEU A 13 27.74 -1.73 -3.73
CA LEU A 13 26.78 -0.87 -4.42
C LEU A 13 25.66 -0.45 -3.45
N GLY A 14 25.51 0.87 -3.27
CA GLY A 14 24.45 1.45 -2.48
C GLY A 14 23.36 2.10 -3.33
N MET A 15 22.10 1.98 -2.91
CA MET A 15 20.97 2.65 -3.58
C MET A 15 20.04 3.34 -2.57
N ASN A 16 19.56 4.54 -2.93
CA ASN A 16 18.41 5.13 -2.26
C ASN A 16 17.11 4.62 -2.89
N LEU A 17 16.25 4.02 -2.07
CA LEU A 17 14.96 3.53 -2.52
C LEU A 17 14.01 4.71 -2.78
N ALA A 18 13.37 4.70 -3.94
CA ALA A 18 12.44 5.76 -4.35
C ALA A 18 11.14 5.74 -3.53
N TYR A 19 10.41 6.86 -3.56
CA TYR A 19 9.09 7.00 -2.95
C TYR A 19 8.11 5.89 -3.38
N LEU A 20 7.28 5.46 -2.43
CA LEU A 20 6.11 4.66 -2.73
C LEU A 20 5.04 5.50 -3.43
N ARG A 21 4.60 5.01 -4.59
CA ARG A 21 3.54 5.59 -5.41
C ARG A 21 2.74 4.48 -6.09
N ASP A 22 1.43 4.66 -6.21
CA ASP A 22 0.53 3.75 -6.91
C ASP A 22 0.83 3.65 -8.42
N TRP A 23 1.54 4.64 -8.98
CA TRP A 23 1.99 4.67 -10.38
C TRP A 23 3.44 4.22 -10.58
N SER A 24 4.08 3.64 -9.57
CA SER A 24 5.43 3.10 -9.69
C SER A 24 5.41 1.65 -10.13
N SER A 25 6.25 1.28 -11.09
CA SER A 25 6.51 -0.12 -11.47
C SER A 25 7.38 -0.87 -10.47
N ALA A 26 7.90 -0.21 -9.43
CA ALA A 26 8.73 -0.87 -8.41
C ALA A 26 7.93 -1.84 -7.53
N GLN A 27 6.63 -1.57 -7.28
CA GLN A 27 5.68 -2.40 -6.50
C GLN A 27 6.33 -3.36 -5.49
N PRO A 28 6.90 -2.84 -4.38
CA PRO A 28 7.76 -3.63 -3.51
C PRO A 28 7.01 -4.67 -2.66
N PHE A 29 5.70 -4.53 -2.48
CA PHE A 29 4.91 -5.37 -1.57
C PHE A 29 4.01 -6.36 -2.32
N LEU A 30 3.77 -7.52 -1.71
CA LEU A 30 2.77 -8.48 -2.20
C LEU A 30 1.34 -7.94 -2.05
N ASP A 31 1.10 -7.20 -0.97
CA ASP A 31 -0.15 -6.47 -0.75
C ASP A 31 -0.05 -5.07 -1.37
N VAL A 32 -0.74 -4.91 -2.49
CA VAL A 32 -0.79 -3.67 -3.26
C VAL A 32 -1.45 -2.54 -2.47
N MET A 33 -2.30 -2.84 -1.47
CA MET A 33 -2.87 -1.77 -0.64
C MET A 33 -1.80 -0.95 0.10
N LYS A 34 -0.63 -1.53 0.38
CA LYS A 34 0.48 -0.82 1.04
C LYS A 34 1.06 0.32 0.21
N THR A 35 0.80 0.37 -1.10
CA THR A 35 1.17 1.47 -2.00
C THR A 35 0.00 2.36 -2.40
N ALA A 36 -1.21 2.11 -1.87
CA ALA A 36 -2.41 2.86 -2.22
C ALA A 36 -2.28 4.35 -1.86
N ARG A 37 -2.95 5.23 -2.61
CA ARG A 37 -3.06 6.64 -2.23
C ARG A 37 -3.79 6.79 -0.88
N ARG A 38 -3.61 7.95 -0.26
CA ARG A 38 -4.46 8.33 0.87
C ARG A 38 -5.93 8.36 0.47
N TRP A 39 -6.81 8.02 1.40
CA TRP A 39 -8.25 8.10 1.19
C TRP A 39 -8.70 9.50 0.75
N ILE A 40 -9.64 9.52 -0.18
CA ILE A 40 -10.27 10.73 -0.72
C ILE A 40 -11.78 10.59 -0.49
N GLY A 41 -12.39 11.57 0.18
CA GLY A 41 -13.84 11.63 0.29
C GLY A 41 -14.45 12.17 -1.00
N HIS A 42 -15.39 11.44 -1.56
CA HIS A 42 -16.06 11.77 -2.81
C HIS A 42 -17.45 12.30 -2.52
N LYS A 43 -17.72 13.56 -2.90
CA LYS A 43 -19.08 14.11 -2.89
C LYS A 43 -19.98 13.37 -3.90
N PRO A 44 -21.30 13.36 -3.72
CA PRO A 44 -22.21 12.71 -4.65
C PRO A 44 -21.97 13.13 -6.11
N GLY A 45 -21.82 12.15 -7.00
CA GLY A 45 -21.67 12.38 -8.44
C GLY A 45 -20.31 12.90 -8.92
N GLN A 46 -19.29 13.01 -8.06
CA GLN A 46 -17.98 13.50 -8.47
C GLN A 46 -16.79 12.81 -7.80
N TRP A 47 -15.63 12.86 -8.46
CA TRP A 47 -14.37 12.42 -7.86
C TRP A 47 -13.83 13.49 -6.92
N GLY A 48 -13.94 13.21 -5.62
CA GLY A 48 -13.28 13.97 -4.57
C GLY A 48 -14.20 15.05 -4.00
N GLY A 49 -13.58 16.05 -3.38
CA GLY A 49 -14.30 17.13 -2.69
C GLY A 49 -14.09 17.14 -1.18
N VAL A 50 -13.46 16.10 -0.61
CA VAL A 50 -12.97 16.07 0.77
C VAL A 50 -11.58 15.44 0.81
N SER A 51 -10.62 16.16 1.41
CA SER A 51 -9.23 15.70 1.54
C SER A 51 -9.05 14.69 2.67
N TYR A 52 -7.94 13.95 2.63
CA TYR A 52 -7.57 13.03 3.71
C TYR A 52 -7.50 13.71 5.08
N GLU A 53 -6.94 14.91 5.14
CA GLU A 53 -6.81 15.71 6.36
C GLU A 53 -8.19 16.10 6.92
N SER A 54 -9.15 16.39 6.05
CA SER A 54 -10.53 16.65 6.46
C SER A 54 -11.23 15.39 6.97
N LEU A 55 -10.97 14.22 6.36
CA LEU A 55 -11.48 12.94 6.87
C LEU A 55 -10.94 12.64 8.28
N MET A 56 -9.65 12.90 8.52
CA MET A 56 -9.03 12.77 9.85
C MET A 56 -9.63 13.76 10.85
N ALA A 57 -9.76 15.04 10.49
CA ALA A 57 -10.29 16.07 11.38
C ALA A 57 -11.76 15.82 11.79
N GLN A 58 -12.51 15.08 10.97
CA GLN A 58 -13.88 14.66 11.25
C GLN A 58 -13.99 13.33 12.01
N ASP A 59 -12.85 12.76 12.45
CA ASP A 59 -12.79 11.48 13.15
C ASP A 59 -13.46 10.34 12.35
N LEU A 60 -13.19 10.30 11.04
CA LEU A 60 -13.73 9.27 10.14
C LEU A 60 -12.80 8.09 9.95
N LEU A 61 -11.55 8.19 10.38
CA LEU A 61 -10.55 7.13 10.24
C LEU A 61 -10.22 6.53 11.61
N ASP A 62 -9.94 5.23 11.67
CA ASP A 62 -9.36 4.59 12.84
C ASP A 62 -7.85 4.85 12.94
N GLU A 63 -7.20 4.23 13.93
CA GLU A 63 -5.76 4.40 14.19
C GLU A 63 -4.89 3.94 13.01
N GLN A 64 -5.29 2.85 12.35
CA GLN A 64 -4.66 2.29 11.15
C GLN A 64 -5.03 3.07 9.87
N GLY A 65 -5.96 4.02 9.96
CA GLY A 65 -6.41 4.87 8.87
C GLY A 65 -7.56 4.31 8.03
N TRP A 66 -8.27 3.28 8.49
CA TRP A 66 -9.45 2.73 7.82
C TRP A 66 -10.69 3.60 8.04
N PRO A 67 -11.54 3.81 7.02
CA PRO A 67 -12.79 4.54 7.18
C PRO A 67 -13.80 3.83 8.10
N LYS A 68 -14.06 4.42 9.27
CA LYS A 68 -15.03 3.94 10.28
C LYS A 68 -16.46 3.99 9.77
N ARG A 69 -16.80 5.00 8.96
CA ARG A 69 -18.11 5.20 8.35
C ARG A 69 -18.03 6.07 7.10
N VAL A 70 -19.09 6.07 6.29
CA VAL A 70 -19.28 7.01 5.19
C VAL A 70 -20.42 7.97 5.55
N PRO A 71 -20.13 9.25 5.86
CA PRO A 71 -21.15 10.27 6.14
C PRO A 71 -22.13 10.47 4.98
N GLY A 72 -23.36 10.92 5.28
CA GLY A 72 -24.43 11.06 4.29
C GLY A 72 -24.21 12.16 3.25
N ASP A 73 -23.31 13.10 3.51
CA ASP A 73 -22.87 14.14 2.55
C ASP A 73 -21.75 13.64 1.61
N LEU A 74 -21.24 12.42 1.81
CA LEU A 74 -20.34 11.73 0.90
C LEU A 74 -21.07 10.60 0.16
N GLY A 75 -20.73 10.43 -1.12
CA GLY A 75 -21.13 9.25 -1.88
C GLY A 75 -20.30 8.03 -1.47
N SER A 76 -18.98 8.23 -1.32
CA SER A 76 -18.02 7.18 -0.95
C SER A 76 -16.71 7.77 -0.42
N ILE A 77 -15.88 6.92 0.17
CA ILE A 77 -14.47 7.22 0.46
C ILE A 77 -13.64 6.27 -0.38
N GLY A 78 -12.79 6.79 -1.27
CA GLY A 78 -12.06 5.99 -2.23
C GLY A 78 -10.55 6.19 -2.20
N THR A 79 -9.85 5.19 -2.70
CA THR A 79 -8.41 5.20 -2.91
C THR A 79 -8.09 4.62 -4.28
N VAL A 80 -6.85 4.85 -4.71
CA VAL A 80 -6.31 4.47 -5.99
C VAL A 80 -5.13 3.52 -5.76
N ILE A 81 -5.12 2.43 -6.51
CA ILE A 81 -4.04 1.46 -6.60
C ILE A 81 -3.73 1.20 -8.09
N LEU A 82 -2.49 0.81 -8.41
CA LEU A 82 -2.05 0.40 -9.76
C LEU A 82 -2.51 1.38 -10.86
N THR A 83 -1.84 2.53 -10.97
CA THR A 83 -2.24 3.60 -11.88
C THR A 83 -1.23 3.83 -12.98
N ASP A 84 -1.69 3.95 -14.22
CA ASP A 84 -0.84 4.37 -15.35
C ASP A 84 0.46 3.55 -15.47
N LEU A 85 0.42 2.27 -15.08
CA LEU A 85 1.59 1.39 -15.19
C LEU A 85 1.92 1.18 -16.68
N PRO A 86 3.22 1.15 -17.06
CA PRO A 86 3.61 0.87 -18.44
C PRO A 86 2.97 -0.41 -18.97
N PRO A 87 2.43 -0.43 -20.21
CA PRO A 87 1.85 -1.64 -20.78
C PRO A 87 2.78 -2.86 -20.75
N GLU A 88 4.09 -2.64 -20.81
CA GLU A 88 5.14 -3.66 -20.78
C GLU A 88 5.37 -4.27 -19.39
N ALA A 89 4.77 -3.71 -18.34
CA ALA A 89 4.89 -4.21 -16.97
C ALA A 89 4.01 -5.45 -16.72
N GLU A 90 4.05 -6.42 -17.64
CA GLU A 90 3.18 -7.60 -17.71
C GLU A 90 3.23 -8.48 -16.45
N ILE A 91 4.32 -8.40 -15.67
CA ILE A 91 4.44 -9.08 -14.37
C ILE A 91 3.29 -8.71 -13.41
N PHE A 92 2.71 -7.52 -13.55
CA PHE A 92 1.56 -7.09 -12.75
C PHE A 92 0.21 -7.48 -13.34
N ALA A 93 0.14 -7.98 -14.57
CA ALA A 93 -1.11 -8.43 -15.17
C ALA A 93 -1.59 -9.75 -14.54
N GLY A 94 -2.89 -9.89 -14.32
CA GLY A 94 -3.51 -11.14 -13.83
C GLY A 94 -4.71 -10.92 -12.92
N GLU A 95 -5.14 -12.00 -12.26
CA GLU A 95 -6.22 -11.97 -11.27
C GLU A 95 -5.69 -11.48 -9.91
N TYR A 96 -6.45 -10.60 -9.27
CA TYR A 96 -6.22 -10.08 -7.93
C TYR A 96 -7.38 -10.47 -7.02
N LEU A 97 -7.04 -10.70 -5.76
CA LEU A 97 -7.99 -10.94 -4.68
C LEU A 97 -7.88 -9.81 -3.67
N LEU A 98 -8.96 -9.04 -3.56
CA LEU A 98 -9.20 -8.12 -2.46
C LEU A 98 -9.90 -8.88 -1.35
N ARG A 99 -9.41 -8.83 -0.12
CA ARG A 99 -10.08 -9.34 1.10
C ARG A 99 -10.29 -8.20 2.08
N PHE A 100 -11.32 -8.28 2.90
CA PHE A 100 -11.61 -7.31 3.95
C PHE A 100 -12.39 -7.95 5.11
N LYS A 101 -12.33 -7.32 6.28
CA LYS A 101 -13.19 -7.61 7.43
C LYS A 101 -14.17 -6.48 7.66
N GLY A 102 -15.22 -6.74 8.42
CA GLY A 102 -16.23 -5.76 8.81
C GLY A 102 -17.47 -5.75 7.92
N GLU A 103 -18.45 -4.96 8.34
CA GLU A 103 -19.73 -4.80 7.68
C GLU A 103 -19.75 -3.53 6.83
N GLY A 104 -20.02 -3.68 5.53
CA GLY A 104 -20.01 -2.57 4.61
C GLY A 104 -20.08 -3.00 3.15
N ILE A 105 -19.85 -2.03 2.26
CA ILE A 105 -19.87 -2.22 0.82
C ILE A 105 -18.56 -1.65 0.26
N VAL A 106 -17.74 -2.55 -0.29
CA VAL A 106 -16.53 -2.22 -1.06
C VAL A 106 -16.86 -2.38 -2.54
N GLU A 107 -16.45 -1.42 -3.35
CA GLU A 107 -16.55 -1.44 -4.81
C GLU A 107 -15.15 -1.35 -5.42
N VAL A 108 -14.90 -2.12 -6.48
CA VAL A 108 -13.68 -2.03 -7.30
C VAL A 108 -14.06 -1.59 -8.71
N SER A 109 -13.38 -0.59 -9.24
CA SER A 109 -13.66 0.01 -10.56
C SER A 109 -12.39 0.52 -11.26
N GLY A 110 -12.55 1.19 -12.40
CA GLY A 110 -11.42 1.71 -13.19
C GLY A 110 -10.89 0.64 -14.15
N ARG A 111 -9.59 0.35 -14.09
CA ARG A 111 -8.93 -0.70 -14.89
C ARG A 111 -9.22 -2.13 -14.43
N ALA A 112 -9.92 -2.30 -13.30
CA ALA A 112 -10.35 -3.61 -12.85
C ALA A 112 -11.44 -4.17 -13.78
N GLN A 113 -11.21 -5.37 -14.31
CA GLN A 113 -12.13 -6.07 -15.21
C GLN A 113 -12.64 -7.35 -14.55
N ASN A 114 -13.72 -7.92 -15.10
CA ASN A 114 -14.27 -9.21 -14.66
C ASN A 114 -14.49 -9.29 -13.15
N VAL A 115 -14.97 -8.19 -12.55
CA VAL A 115 -15.12 -8.04 -11.09
C VAL A 115 -16.20 -8.99 -10.56
N ARG A 116 -15.84 -9.82 -9.58
CA ARG A 116 -16.72 -10.79 -8.92
C ARG A 116 -16.70 -10.59 -7.42
N TYR A 117 -17.88 -10.35 -6.85
CA TYR A 117 -18.05 -10.11 -5.42
C TYR A 117 -18.36 -11.42 -4.68
N GLY A 118 -17.72 -11.59 -3.53
CA GLY A 118 -17.95 -12.67 -2.57
C GLY A 118 -18.11 -12.11 -1.16
N LYS A 119 -18.32 -13.00 -0.19
CA LYS A 119 -18.42 -12.59 1.21
C LYS A 119 -17.03 -12.20 1.74
N GLY A 120 -16.82 -10.92 2.04
CA GLY A 120 -15.55 -10.40 2.56
C GLY A 120 -14.43 -10.37 1.52
N GLU A 121 -14.76 -10.52 0.23
CA GLU A 121 -13.77 -10.57 -0.84
C GLU A 121 -14.30 -10.03 -2.17
N VAL A 122 -13.38 -9.54 -3.01
CA VAL A 122 -13.64 -9.13 -4.40
C VAL A 122 -12.51 -9.66 -5.27
N ARG A 123 -12.84 -10.44 -6.31
CA ARG A 123 -11.88 -10.84 -7.35
C ARG A 123 -12.01 -9.94 -8.55
N PHE A 124 -10.89 -9.59 -9.18
CA PHE A 124 -10.88 -8.83 -10.42
C PHE A 124 -9.62 -9.13 -11.23
N GLU A 125 -9.68 -8.89 -12.53
CA GLU A 125 -8.52 -8.95 -13.42
C GLU A 125 -7.97 -7.54 -13.64
N PHE A 126 -6.65 -7.44 -13.72
CA PHE A 126 -5.94 -6.20 -14.02
C PHE A 126 -4.93 -6.42 -15.13
N THR A 127 -4.84 -5.43 -16.02
CA THR A 127 -3.81 -5.34 -17.06
C THR A 127 -3.21 -3.92 -17.01
N PRO A 128 -1.87 -3.78 -17.00
CA PRO A 128 -1.19 -2.47 -17.04
C PRO A 128 -1.65 -1.58 -18.21
N GLY A 129 -1.52 -0.26 -18.05
CA GLY A 129 -1.90 0.77 -19.02
C GLY A 129 -2.55 1.99 -18.36
N SER A 130 -3.07 2.90 -19.19
CA SER A 130 -3.59 4.18 -18.70
C SER A 130 -4.84 4.04 -17.83
N GLY A 131 -4.86 4.74 -16.70
CA GLY A 131 -5.93 4.77 -15.72
C GLY A 131 -5.62 3.98 -14.43
N PRO A 132 -6.40 4.22 -13.38
CA PRO A 132 -6.23 3.56 -12.08
C PRO A 132 -7.09 2.31 -11.93
N VAL A 133 -6.73 1.42 -11.00
CA VAL A 133 -7.72 0.64 -10.26
C VAL A 133 -8.17 1.44 -9.05
N VAL A 134 -9.47 1.54 -8.85
CA VAL A 134 -10.07 2.35 -7.78
C VAL A 134 -10.84 1.46 -6.82
N ILE A 135 -10.55 1.59 -5.54
CA ILE A 135 -11.30 0.95 -4.46
C ILE A 135 -12.14 2.02 -3.77
N ARG A 136 -13.45 1.81 -3.67
CA ARG A 136 -14.38 2.70 -2.96
C ARG A 136 -15.07 1.97 -1.83
N ILE A 137 -15.08 2.59 -0.67
CA ILE A 137 -15.95 2.24 0.44
C ILE A 137 -17.23 3.05 0.29
N GLN A 138 -18.31 2.37 -0.07
CA GLN A 138 -19.65 2.94 -0.21
C GLN A 138 -20.37 2.98 1.13
N ARG A 139 -20.14 1.97 1.98
CA ARG A 139 -20.66 1.87 3.35
C ARG A 139 -19.62 1.20 4.23
N SER A 140 -19.55 1.60 5.50
CA SER A 140 -18.71 0.99 6.54
C SER A 140 -19.43 1.19 7.87
N ASP A 141 -19.58 0.11 8.64
CA ASP A 141 -20.36 0.04 9.88
C ASP A 141 -21.73 0.77 9.79
N PRO A 142 -22.60 0.41 8.82
CA PRO A 142 -23.82 1.16 8.57
C PRO A 142 -24.81 1.18 9.75
N TYR A 143 -24.64 0.27 10.71
CA TYR A 143 -25.48 0.15 11.90
C TYR A 143 -24.82 0.70 13.18
N GLY A 144 -23.60 1.25 13.09
CA GLY A 144 -22.90 1.85 14.24
C GLY A 144 -22.57 0.87 15.36
N LYS A 145 -22.24 -0.39 15.02
CA LYS A 145 -21.93 -1.46 15.97
C LYS A 145 -20.43 -1.58 16.25
N GLY A 146 -19.60 -0.77 15.60
CA GLY A 146 -18.15 -0.82 15.68
C GLY A 146 -17.52 -1.88 14.78
N ASP A 147 -18.26 -2.48 13.83
CA ASP A 147 -17.70 -3.44 12.88
C ASP A 147 -17.43 -2.79 11.51
N HIS A 148 -16.59 -1.75 11.52
CA HIS A 148 -16.22 -1.04 10.30
C HIS A 148 -15.30 -1.87 9.41
N LEU A 149 -15.31 -1.53 8.12
CA LEU A 149 -14.43 -2.15 7.14
C LEU A 149 -12.96 -1.88 7.46
N ARG A 150 -12.18 -2.94 7.55
CA ARG A 150 -10.75 -2.92 7.91
C ARG A 150 -10.02 -4.13 7.34
N ASP A 151 -8.70 -4.17 7.53
CA ASP A 151 -7.83 -5.23 7.02
C ASP A 151 -8.04 -5.48 5.52
N ILE A 152 -8.17 -4.39 4.74
CA ILE A 152 -8.34 -4.50 3.29
C ILE A 152 -6.98 -4.80 2.66
N THR A 153 -6.85 -5.98 2.06
CA THR A 153 -5.63 -6.42 1.39
C THR A 153 -5.92 -6.65 -0.08
N VAL A 154 -5.00 -6.35 -0.98
CA VAL A 154 -5.14 -6.63 -2.43
C VAL A 154 -3.90 -7.35 -2.91
N VAL A 155 -4.04 -8.65 -3.20
CA VAL A 155 -2.91 -9.52 -3.53
C VAL A 155 -3.15 -10.21 -4.87
N LYS A 156 -2.13 -10.23 -5.73
CA LYS A 156 -2.18 -10.97 -6.99
C LYS A 156 -2.30 -12.47 -6.70
N ARG A 157 -3.17 -13.20 -7.42
CA ARG A 157 -3.49 -14.61 -7.16
C ARG A 157 -2.26 -15.51 -7.01
N GLU A 158 -1.27 -15.36 -7.90
CA GLU A 158 -0.02 -16.15 -7.88
C GLU A 158 0.83 -15.92 -6.63
N ASN A 159 0.66 -14.78 -5.97
CA ASN A 159 1.40 -14.35 -4.80
C ASN A 159 0.68 -14.68 -3.49
N LEU A 160 -0.55 -15.21 -3.53
CA LEU A 160 -1.37 -15.46 -2.34
C LEU A 160 -0.69 -16.41 -1.35
N ALA A 161 -0.11 -17.51 -1.83
CA ALA A 161 0.54 -18.48 -0.94
C ALA A 161 1.75 -17.89 -0.20
N ALA A 162 2.53 -17.04 -0.86
CA ALA A 162 3.65 -16.34 -0.24
C ALA A 162 3.17 -15.29 0.77
N TYR A 163 2.12 -14.54 0.42
CA TYR A 163 1.51 -13.57 1.32
C TYR A 163 0.93 -14.24 2.58
N GLU A 164 0.23 -15.37 2.41
CA GLU A 164 -0.37 -16.15 3.50
C GLU A 164 0.69 -16.83 4.40
N SER A 165 1.90 -17.08 3.90
CA SER A 165 3.03 -17.55 4.71
C SER A 165 3.80 -16.41 5.41
N GLY A 166 3.35 -15.16 5.26
CA GLY A 166 3.92 -13.99 5.93
C GLY A 166 5.02 -13.28 5.13
N ALA A 167 5.22 -13.61 3.85
CA ALA A 167 6.10 -12.83 3.00
C ALA A 167 5.51 -11.42 2.79
N VAL A 168 6.39 -10.41 2.80
CA VAL A 168 5.99 -9.00 2.65
C VAL A 168 6.32 -8.49 1.26
N PHE A 169 7.50 -8.86 0.74
CA PHE A 169 8.04 -8.27 -0.48
C PHE A 169 7.74 -9.09 -1.73
N HIS A 170 7.55 -8.39 -2.84
CA HIS A 170 7.44 -8.99 -4.15
C HIS A 170 8.77 -9.63 -4.56
N PRO A 171 8.83 -10.92 -4.96
CA PRO A 171 10.08 -11.60 -5.31
C PRO A 171 10.88 -10.89 -6.40
N ALA A 172 10.19 -10.35 -7.41
CA ALA A 172 10.85 -9.58 -8.47
C ALA A 172 11.50 -8.29 -7.95
N TYR A 173 10.94 -7.66 -6.91
CA TYR A 173 11.53 -6.48 -6.29
C TYR A 173 12.81 -6.86 -5.52
N LEU A 174 12.78 -7.95 -4.74
CA LEU A 174 13.97 -8.46 -4.07
C LEU A 174 15.09 -8.79 -5.07
N LYS A 175 14.74 -9.36 -6.22
CA LYS A 175 15.70 -9.65 -7.30
C LYS A 175 16.35 -8.38 -7.86
N VAL A 176 15.63 -7.25 -7.94
CA VAL A 176 16.22 -5.96 -8.37
C VAL A 176 17.24 -5.45 -7.37
N LEU A 177 17.05 -5.73 -6.08
CA LEU A 177 17.96 -5.31 -5.01
C LEU A 177 19.13 -6.28 -4.79
N GLN A 178 19.12 -7.44 -5.46
CA GLN A 178 20.16 -8.45 -5.28
C GLN A 178 21.53 -7.89 -5.66
N GLY A 179 22.50 -8.05 -4.75
CA GLY A 179 23.87 -7.54 -4.94
C GLY A 179 24.06 -6.08 -4.53
N LEU A 180 23.05 -5.45 -3.93
CA LEU A 180 23.24 -4.20 -3.19
C LEU A 180 23.73 -4.51 -1.78
N ASP A 181 24.72 -3.76 -1.32
CA ASP A 181 25.28 -3.88 0.03
C ASP A 181 24.75 -2.79 0.96
N THR A 182 24.08 -1.77 0.42
CA THR A 182 23.54 -0.67 1.23
C THR A 182 22.23 -0.14 0.66
N LEU A 183 21.21 -0.14 1.51
CA LEU A 183 19.91 0.48 1.21
C LEU A 183 19.76 1.77 2.01
N ARG A 184 19.43 2.86 1.33
CA ARG A 184 19.02 4.11 1.96
C ARG A 184 17.51 4.27 1.86
N PHE A 185 16.85 4.43 3.00
CA PHE A 185 15.39 4.48 3.15
C PHE A 185 14.82 5.90 3.29
N MET A 186 15.51 6.92 2.78
CA MET A 186 15.15 8.32 3.03
C MET A 186 13.71 8.64 2.58
N ASP A 187 13.36 8.21 1.36
CA ASP A 187 12.02 8.43 0.81
C ASP A 187 10.98 7.47 1.42
N TRP A 188 11.39 6.25 1.77
CA TRP A 188 10.51 5.29 2.46
C TRP A 188 10.11 5.78 3.84
N GLY A 189 11.05 6.38 4.58
CA GLY A 189 10.82 6.89 5.93
C GLY A 189 10.22 8.28 5.97
N ASN A 190 9.93 8.90 4.81
CA ASN A 190 9.49 10.29 4.70
C ASN A 190 10.33 11.24 5.58
N THR A 191 11.65 11.06 5.60
CA THR A 191 12.51 11.80 6.54
C THR A 191 12.67 13.27 6.18
N ASN A 192 12.47 13.62 4.90
CA ASN A 192 12.50 15.01 4.45
C ASN A 192 11.35 15.82 5.03
N ASN A 193 11.68 16.94 5.70
CA ASN A 193 10.70 17.83 6.35
C ASN A 193 9.77 17.09 7.34
N SER A 194 10.24 15.99 7.92
CA SER A 194 9.47 15.22 8.89
C SER A 194 9.12 16.08 10.11
N ARG A 195 7.88 15.98 10.56
CA ARG A 195 7.37 16.62 11.78
C ARG A 195 7.24 15.65 12.94
N LEU A 196 7.67 14.39 12.76
CA LEU A 196 7.64 13.38 13.82
C LEU A 196 8.50 13.87 14.99
N ALA A 197 7.91 13.90 16.17
CA ALA A 197 8.53 14.37 17.40
C ALA A 197 8.63 13.26 18.46
N SER A 198 7.82 12.20 18.35
CA SER A 198 7.83 11.08 19.29
C SER A 198 7.73 9.72 18.59
N TRP A 199 8.12 8.65 19.30
CA TRP A 199 8.10 7.29 18.77
C TRP A 199 6.70 6.82 18.38
N ASP A 200 5.67 7.28 19.08
CA ASP A 200 4.31 6.81 18.86
C ASP A 200 3.67 7.38 17.60
N GLU A 201 4.23 8.45 17.03
CA GLU A 201 3.77 9.10 15.80
C GLU A 201 4.30 8.43 14.53
N ARG A 202 5.13 7.38 14.63
CA ARG A 202 5.70 6.69 13.47
C ARG A 202 4.65 5.89 12.69
N ALA A 203 4.97 5.57 11.44
CA ALA A 203 4.25 4.57 10.65
C ALA A 203 4.25 3.19 11.34
N ARG A 204 3.12 2.50 11.27
CA ARG A 204 2.89 1.18 11.86
C ARG A 204 2.65 0.13 10.77
N VAL A 205 2.99 -1.13 11.05
CA VAL A 205 2.88 -2.25 10.09
C VAL A 205 1.43 -2.48 9.62
N ASP A 206 0.49 -2.21 10.51
CA ASP A 206 -0.95 -2.33 10.30
C ASP A 206 -1.59 -1.10 9.65
N ASP A 207 -0.84 -0.01 9.39
CA ASP A 207 -1.35 1.12 8.59
C ASP A 207 -1.92 0.62 7.25
N PHE A 208 -3.08 1.15 6.85
CA PHE A 208 -3.74 0.72 5.60
C PHE A 208 -2.85 0.90 4.37
N SER A 209 -1.99 1.93 4.38
CA SER A 209 -1.02 2.25 3.33
C SER A 209 0.19 2.97 3.89
N TYR A 210 1.38 2.61 3.39
CA TYR A 210 2.64 3.25 3.76
C TYR A 210 2.86 4.58 3.03
N THR A 211 1.97 4.98 2.11
CA THR A 211 1.99 6.35 1.55
C THR A 211 1.40 7.39 2.50
N ARG A 212 0.74 6.94 3.59
CA ARG A 212 0.19 7.80 4.64
C ARG A 212 1.31 8.51 5.41
N GLN A 213 2.11 7.73 6.14
CA GLN A 213 3.14 8.22 7.04
C GLN A 213 4.56 7.80 6.64
N GLY A 214 4.70 6.77 5.81
CA GLY A 214 5.98 6.16 5.44
C GLY A 214 5.93 4.65 5.63
N VAL A 215 7.02 3.99 5.27
CA VAL A 215 7.22 2.57 5.55
C VAL A 215 7.65 2.41 7.02
N PRO A 216 7.08 1.47 7.78
CA PRO A 216 7.50 1.20 9.15
C PRO A 216 8.95 0.73 9.22
N TYR A 217 9.65 1.08 10.30
CA TYR A 217 11.05 0.66 10.50
C TYR A 217 11.21 -0.86 10.52
N GLU A 218 10.22 -1.59 11.04
CA GLU A 218 10.19 -3.05 11.05
C GLU A 218 10.22 -3.62 9.61
N VAL A 219 9.51 -2.97 8.69
CA VAL A 219 9.47 -3.37 7.28
C VAL A 219 10.78 -3.00 6.58
N MET A 220 11.36 -1.82 6.87
CA MET A 220 12.68 -1.46 6.34
C MET A 220 13.77 -2.43 6.81
N GLN A 221 13.76 -2.80 8.09
CA GLN A 221 14.68 -3.78 8.67
C GLN A 221 14.50 -5.15 7.99
N GLN A 222 13.26 -5.58 7.78
CA GLN A 222 12.96 -6.83 7.08
C GLN A 222 13.48 -6.81 5.64
N LEU A 223 13.39 -5.68 4.93
CA LEU A 223 13.95 -5.56 3.58
C LEU A 223 15.48 -5.65 3.60
N ALA A 224 16.14 -4.93 4.50
CA ALA A 224 17.58 -4.97 4.64
C ALA A 224 18.06 -6.41 4.86
N GLY A 225 17.49 -7.11 5.85
CA GLY A 225 17.83 -8.51 6.12
C GLY A 225 17.49 -9.49 4.99
N ALA A 226 16.58 -9.13 4.07
CA ALA A 226 16.26 -9.94 2.90
C ALA A 226 17.22 -9.72 1.72
N VAL A 227 17.95 -8.60 1.69
CA VAL A 227 18.90 -8.27 0.62
C VAL A 227 20.31 -8.75 0.95
N GLY A 228 20.71 -8.72 2.22
CA GLY A 228 22.05 -9.13 2.70
C GLY A 228 22.62 -8.13 3.71
#